data_AF-A0A519NSA9-F1
#
_entry.id   AF-A0A519NSA9-F1
#
_cell.length_a   1.000
_cell.length_b   1.000
_cell.length_c   1.000
_cell.angle_alpha   90.00
_cell.angle_beta   90.00
_cell.angle_gamma   90.00
#
_symmetry.space_group_name_H-M   'P 1'
#
loop_
_entity.id
_entity.type
_entity.pdbx_description
1 polymer ?
#
loop_
_entity_poly.entity_id
_entity_poly.type
_entity_poly.pdbx_seq_one_letter_code
_entity_poly.pdbx_strand_id
1 'polypeptide(L)'
;MVQSLGKVLQRPETEKLVRSFGIIIVDECHHIAAETFKNAVSLFHSYYIYGLTATPFRKNSDDRLISVHLGEVISEMKSSDKGASEQPEIIIRNTTLNVEFNAKTDRFETLSNILIHDSERNKLILKDVIFQLSTGKRVVILTERKEHIETLNQYLKQSFETVTLSGDDSESSRNVKWQILKTGNYQVLITTGQFFGEGSDLQNAQCLFLVYPFSFEGKLIQYIGRVQRSELTPVIYDYRDIKIDYLNAMFLKRNVYYKKLIRHRTLFDDVIEVDEEIKLLDNSLNPLNDQIIERNIKVVIGSLDFLYGGVAFCEFIREIGQEVTFDIENLHIRPEFEVLKLYFEKFLSTKTIVVAICIIIEKGVIVGKSAISDDLKKLDREVVDSVRFRFAEKNLFKKGNLIGKDIKMSQLSAGDASQTLYESGEELLKDVLTRGNYRHKIHLRYLSELHLGSILKIRFVLSPFAFVFLIAGNGHYHIVMETLDTDEATYIWHAPKEISELKNMLNSIDKDFNKIRNEGRSLFLQSVPVNFNRVLHDYSDERKGFVIWKDNLEQFIT
;
A
#
# COMPACT_ATOMS: atom_id res chain seq x y z
N MET A 1 17.44 9.50 -14.90
CA MET A 1 18.34 9.19 -16.04
C MET A 1 17.56 8.59 -17.22
N VAL A 2 16.81 7.49 -17.05
CA VAL A 2 16.03 6.87 -18.15
C VAL A 2 14.85 7.72 -18.65
N GLN A 3 14.18 8.46 -17.76
CA GLN A 3 13.17 9.46 -18.17
C GLN A 3 13.74 10.54 -19.10
N SER A 4 14.97 11.00 -18.83
CA SER A 4 15.66 11.98 -19.66
C SER A 4 16.03 11.37 -21.02
N LEU A 5 16.51 10.12 -21.03
CA LEU A 5 16.80 9.37 -22.24
C LEU A 5 15.54 9.22 -23.12
N GLY A 6 14.41 8.78 -22.56
CA GLY A 6 13.16 8.64 -23.30
C GLY A 6 12.71 9.94 -23.98
N LYS A 7 12.84 11.09 -23.31
CA LYS A 7 12.54 12.40 -23.90
C LYS A 7 13.50 12.79 -25.04
N VAL A 8 14.76 12.38 -24.97
CA VAL A 8 15.76 12.66 -26.01
C VAL A 8 15.53 11.78 -27.24
N LEU A 9 15.22 10.49 -27.03
CA LEU A 9 15.00 9.51 -28.10
C LEU A 9 13.71 9.75 -28.91
N GLN A 10 12.80 10.60 -28.43
CA GLN A 10 11.61 11.02 -29.17
C GLN A 10 11.90 12.14 -30.18
N ARG A 11 13.12 12.68 -30.22
CA ARG A 11 13.49 13.74 -31.17
C ARG A 11 13.79 13.13 -32.55
N PRO A 12 13.32 13.72 -33.66
CA PRO A 12 13.52 13.18 -35.01
C PRO A 12 15.00 12.93 -35.36
N GLU A 13 15.89 13.76 -34.82
CA GLU A 13 17.34 13.71 -35.07
C GLU A 13 18.02 12.47 -34.47
N THR A 14 17.34 11.71 -33.62
CA THR A 14 17.90 10.54 -32.92
C THR A 14 17.62 9.19 -33.60
N GLU A 15 16.90 9.18 -34.72
CA GLU A 15 16.52 7.94 -35.41
C GLU A 15 17.75 7.08 -35.81
N LYS A 16 18.85 7.74 -36.20
CA LYS A 16 20.11 7.07 -36.50
C LYS A 16 20.74 6.43 -35.26
N LEU A 17 20.68 7.10 -34.10
CA LEU A 17 21.23 6.61 -32.83
C LEU A 17 20.51 5.35 -32.36
N VAL A 18 19.18 5.37 -32.45
CA VAL A 18 18.28 4.30 -32.01
C VAL A 18 18.48 3.00 -32.79
N ARG A 19 19.01 3.07 -34.02
CA ARG A 19 19.37 1.92 -34.87
C ARG A 19 20.84 1.50 -34.80
N SER A 20 21.69 2.27 -34.12
CA SER A 20 23.14 2.00 -34.04
C SER A 20 23.52 0.86 -33.10
N PHE A 21 22.60 0.44 -32.22
CA PHE A 21 22.90 -0.54 -31.17
C PHE A 21 22.22 -1.88 -31.47
N GLY A 22 23.02 -2.90 -31.79
CA GLY A 22 22.52 -4.27 -31.95
C GLY A 22 22.25 -5.00 -30.63
N ILE A 23 22.82 -4.51 -29.53
CA ILE A 23 22.71 -5.08 -28.18
C ILE A 23 22.37 -3.97 -27.19
N ILE A 24 21.44 -4.24 -26.28
CA ILE A 24 21.13 -3.41 -25.11
C ILE A 24 21.35 -4.24 -23.85
N ILE A 25 22.02 -3.65 -22.86
CA ILE A 25 22.16 -4.22 -21.52
C ILE A 25 21.46 -3.27 -20.55
N VAL A 26 20.44 -3.77 -19.87
CA VAL A 26 19.68 -3.04 -18.87
C VAL A 26 20.19 -3.45 -17.50
N ASP A 27 20.89 -2.54 -16.83
CA ASP A 27 21.24 -2.72 -15.42
C ASP A 27 20.05 -2.41 -14.51
N GLU A 28 19.99 -3.05 -13.35
CA GLU A 28 18.83 -3.08 -12.44
C GLU A 28 17.50 -3.32 -13.17
N CYS A 29 17.51 -4.36 -14.01
CA CYS A 29 16.43 -4.61 -14.97
C CYS A 29 15.07 -4.92 -14.32
N HIS A 30 15.01 -5.10 -13.00
CA HIS A 30 13.76 -5.18 -12.24
C HIS A 30 12.91 -3.89 -12.32
N HIS A 31 13.48 -2.77 -12.80
CA HIS A 31 12.75 -1.55 -13.11
C HIS A 31 12.11 -1.50 -14.50
N ILE A 32 12.38 -2.47 -15.41
CA ILE A 32 11.96 -2.37 -16.81
C ILE A 32 10.44 -2.32 -17.01
N ALA A 33 9.68 -2.88 -16.06
CA ALA A 33 8.22 -2.81 -16.04
C ALA A 33 7.67 -1.39 -15.79
N ALA A 34 8.50 -0.43 -15.34
CA ALA A 34 8.09 0.97 -15.26
C ALA A 34 7.85 1.54 -16.68
N GLU A 35 6.74 2.25 -16.86
CA GLU A 35 6.32 2.82 -18.15
C GLU A 35 7.42 3.68 -18.81
N THR A 36 8.21 4.40 -18.00
CA THR A 36 9.33 5.22 -18.47
C THR A 36 10.48 4.40 -19.05
N PHE A 37 10.77 3.23 -18.47
CA PHE A 37 11.75 2.30 -19.01
C PHE A 37 11.23 1.64 -20.28
N LYS A 38 9.99 1.15 -20.25
CA LYS A 38 9.31 0.58 -21.42
C LYS A 38 9.35 1.53 -22.61
N ASN A 39 8.98 2.80 -22.41
CA ASN A 39 8.95 3.80 -23.46
C ASN A 39 10.34 4.19 -23.98
N ALA A 40 11.41 4.04 -23.19
CA ALA A 40 12.77 4.33 -23.63
C ALA A 40 13.40 3.14 -24.36
N VAL A 41 13.31 1.93 -23.79
CA VAL A 41 13.93 0.71 -24.33
C VAL A 41 13.24 0.27 -25.62
N SER A 42 11.89 0.38 -25.70
CA SER A 42 11.12 -0.02 -26.89
C SER A 42 11.41 0.82 -28.14
N LEU A 43 12.05 1.97 -28.00
CA LEU A 43 12.42 2.79 -29.16
C LEU A 43 13.58 2.16 -29.93
N PHE A 44 14.52 1.48 -29.25
CA PHE A 44 15.71 0.92 -29.87
C PHE A 44 15.41 -0.30 -30.76
N HIS A 45 16.13 -0.38 -31.88
CA HIS A 45 16.03 -1.50 -32.84
C HIS A 45 17.11 -2.56 -32.60
N SER A 46 17.33 -2.92 -31.35
CA SER A 46 18.33 -3.92 -30.96
C SER A 46 17.86 -5.34 -31.24
N TYR A 47 18.77 -6.20 -31.69
CA TYR A 47 18.51 -7.63 -31.88
C TYR A 47 18.58 -8.40 -30.56
N TYR A 48 19.46 -7.99 -29.64
CA TYR A 48 19.61 -8.60 -28.31
C TYR A 48 19.34 -7.59 -27.20
N ILE A 49 18.58 -8.00 -26.19
CA ILE A 49 18.37 -7.23 -24.97
C ILE A 49 18.64 -8.14 -23.78
N TYR A 50 19.58 -7.75 -22.92
CA TYR A 50 19.93 -8.47 -21.70
C TYR A 50 19.59 -7.64 -20.47
N GLY A 51 19.12 -8.29 -19.42
CA GLY A 51 18.87 -7.69 -18.12
C GLY A 51 19.88 -8.19 -17.08
N LEU A 52 20.43 -7.27 -16.28
CA LEU A 52 21.23 -7.58 -15.11
C LEU A 52 20.47 -7.12 -13.86
N THR A 53 20.27 -7.99 -12.88
CA THR A 53 19.76 -7.59 -11.57
C THR A 53 20.09 -8.62 -10.50
N ALA A 54 20.31 -8.15 -9.28
CA ALA A 54 20.44 -9.03 -8.10
C ALA A 54 19.09 -9.54 -7.60
N THR A 55 17.99 -8.91 -8.01
CA THR A 55 16.64 -9.23 -7.56
C THR A 55 15.73 -9.34 -8.79
N PRO A 56 15.60 -10.53 -9.41
CA PRO A 56 14.74 -10.70 -10.59
C PRO A 56 13.25 -10.56 -10.27
N PHE A 57 12.90 -10.35 -9.00
CA PHE A 57 11.54 -10.18 -8.49
C PHE A 57 11.27 -8.73 -8.13
N ARG A 58 10.16 -8.16 -8.60
CA ARG A 58 9.71 -6.81 -8.22
C ARG A 58 8.67 -6.91 -7.10
N LYS A 59 8.56 -5.86 -6.29
CA LYS A 59 7.62 -5.74 -5.15
C LYS A 59 6.11 -5.80 -5.54
N ASN A 60 5.78 -5.89 -6.82
CA ASN A 60 4.40 -5.98 -7.34
C ASN A 60 4.35 -7.02 -8.48
N SER A 61 3.14 -7.40 -8.88
CA SER A 61 2.68 -8.31 -9.95
C SER A 61 3.39 -8.31 -11.32
N ASP A 62 4.47 -7.55 -11.48
CA ASP A 62 5.21 -7.29 -12.71
C ASP A 62 6.33 -8.30 -13.00
N ASP A 63 6.48 -9.37 -12.20
CA ASP A 63 7.50 -10.42 -12.45
C ASP A 63 7.38 -10.97 -13.90
N ARG A 64 6.15 -11.08 -14.41
CA ARG A 64 5.86 -11.45 -15.81
C ARG A 64 6.19 -10.36 -16.81
N LEU A 65 6.13 -9.08 -16.44
CA LEU A 65 6.45 -7.98 -17.36
C LEU A 65 7.95 -7.91 -17.63
N ILE A 66 8.78 -8.22 -16.63
CA ILE A 66 10.23 -8.31 -16.82
C ILE A 66 10.55 -9.38 -17.88
N SER A 67 9.98 -10.58 -17.73
CA SER A 67 10.23 -11.67 -18.69
C SER A 67 9.58 -11.45 -20.06
N VAL A 68 8.44 -10.74 -20.13
CA VAL A 68 7.85 -10.31 -21.41
C VAL A 68 8.76 -9.31 -22.14
N HIS A 69 9.46 -8.44 -21.42
CA HIS A 69 10.31 -7.41 -22.02
C HIS A 69 11.75 -7.87 -22.29
N LEU A 70 12.30 -8.79 -21.48
CA LEU A 70 13.71 -9.21 -21.54
C LEU A 70 13.90 -10.69 -21.87
N GLY A 71 12.86 -11.50 -21.80
CA GLY A 71 12.95 -12.96 -21.91
C GLY A 71 13.17 -13.66 -20.57
N GLU A 72 13.40 -14.96 -20.64
CA GLU A 72 13.59 -15.82 -19.46
C GLU A 72 14.94 -15.59 -18.77
N VAL A 73 15.03 -15.98 -17.49
CA VAL A 73 16.30 -15.93 -16.75
C VAL A 73 17.28 -16.94 -17.36
N ILE A 74 18.36 -16.43 -17.93
CA ILE A 74 19.38 -17.26 -18.60
C ILE A 74 20.34 -17.91 -17.60
N SER A 75 20.66 -17.20 -16.51
CA SER A 75 21.59 -17.66 -15.47
C SER A 75 21.32 -16.95 -14.15
N GLU A 76 21.42 -17.69 -13.05
CA GLU A 76 21.35 -17.18 -11.69
C GLU A 76 22.63 -17.58 -10.95
N MET A 77 23.37 -16.60 -10.42
CA MET A 77 24.52 -16.88 -9.55
C MET A 77 24.03 -17.08 -8.12
N LYS A 78 24.18 -18.28 -7.58
CA LYS A 78 23.89 -18.57 -6.18
C LYS A 78 25.11 -18.22 -5.32
N SER A 79 24.87 -17.72 -4.12
CA SER A 79 25.92 -17.29 -3.17
C SER A 79 26.91 -18.39 -2.78
N SER A 80 26.60 -19.66 -3.08
CA SER A 80 27.51 -20.80 -2.92
C SER A 80 28.71 -20.81 -3.87
N ASP A 81 28.65 -20.06 -4.98
CA ASP A 81 29.63 -20.16 -6.07
C ASP A 81 30.82 -19.20 -5.91
N LYS A 82 30.81 -18.37 -4.87
CA LYS A 82 31.95 -17.53 -4.47
C LYS A 82 32.53 -18.12 -3.19
N GLY A 83 33.74 -18.64 -3.27
CA GLY A 83 34.47 -19.17 -2.11
C GLY A 83 34.44 -18.19 -0.92
N ALA A 84 34.26 -18.75 0.27
CA ALA A 84 34.31 -18.14 1.61
C ALA A 84 34.41 -16.61 1.68
N SER A 85 33.42 -15.89 1.15
CA SER A 85 33.23 -14.48 1.53
C SER A 85 32.57 -14.52 2.91
N GLU A 86 33.29 -14.09 3.94
CA GLU A 86 32.76 -14.07 5.29
C GLU A 86 31.42 -13.29 5.34
N GLN A 87 30.40 -13.92 5.93
CA GLN A 87 29.04 -13.38 6.00
C GLN A 87 28.94 -12.28 7.07
N PRO A 88 27.93 -11.37 6.99
CA PRO A 88 27.86 -10.19 7.84
C PRO A 88 27.44 -10.55 9.27
N GLU A 89 27.96 -9.83 10.26
CA GLU A 89 27.52 -9.93 11.66
C GLU A 89 26.18 -9.22 11.81
N ILE A 90 25.13 -9.90 12.30
CA ILE A 90 23.78 -9.33 12.43
C ILE A 90 23.45 -9.12 13.91
N ILE A 91 23.23 -7.85 14.29
CA ILE A 91 22.89 -7.41 15.65
C ILE A 91 21.46 -6.87 15.66
N ILE A 92 20.58 -7.56 16.40
CA ILE A 92 19.19 -7.13 16.56
C ILE A 92 19.06 -6.29 17.83
N ARG A 93 18.54 -5.06 17.70
CA ARG A 93 18.30 -4.14 18.82
C ARG A 93 16.81 -3.99 19.09
N ASN A 94 16.35 -4.53 20.21
CA ASN A 94 14.96 -4.34 20.64
C ASN A 94 14.77 -2.92 21.19
N THR A 95 13.79 -2.20 20.66
CA THR A 95 13.40 -0.88 21.17
C THR A 95 12.32 -1.02 22.25
N THR A 96 12.16 0.00 23.08
CA THR A 96 11.12 0.07 24.11
C THR A 96 9.85 0.78 23.65
N LEU A 97 9.86 1.32 22.42
CA LEU A 97 8.75 2.07 21.80
C LEU A 97 7.47 1.23 21.84
N ASN A 98 6.42 1.82 22.39
CA ASN A 98 5.12 1.17 22.55
C ASN A 98 4.02 2.13 22.13
N VAL A 99 3.29 1.77 21.08
CA VAL A 99 2.21 2.57 20.51
C VAL A 99 1.09 1.60 20.14
N GLU A 100 -0.12 1.89 20.61
CA GLU A 100 -1.30 1.18 20.13
C GLU A 100 -1.54 1.58 18.67
N PHE A 101 -1.46 0.59 17.77
CA PHE A 101 -1.63 0.80 16.34
C PHE A 101 -2.50 -0.29 15.74
N ASN A 102 -3.61 0.12 15.15
CA ASN A 102 -4.52 -0.75 14.43
C ASN A 102 -4.34 -0.57 12.91
N ALA A 103 -3.75 -1.57 12.26
CA ALA A 103 -3.46 -1.55 10.82
C ALA A 103 -4.69 -1.42 9.90
N LYS A 104 -5.92 -1.54 10.42
CA LYS A 104 -7.17 -1.36 9.66
C LYS A 104 -7.69 0.08 9.71
N THR A 105 -7.49 0.77 10.83
CA THR A 105 -8.10 2.09 11.08
C THR A 105 -7.08 3.21 11.08
N ASP A 106 -5.84 2.90 11.47
CA ASP A 106 -4.84 3.91 11.76
C ASP A 106 -3.93 4.11 10.56
N ARG A 107 -3.58 5.38 10.32
CA ARG A 107 -2.66 5.77 9.25
C ARG A 107 -1.24 5.43 9.62
N PHE A 108 -0.52 4.76 8.70
CA PHE A 108 0.90 4.43 8.91
C PHE A 108 1.76 5.70 9.07
N GLU A 109 1.38 6.82 8.47
CA GLU A 109 2.08 8.10 8.61
C GLU A 109 2.18 8.55 10.07
N THR A 110 1.13 8.35 10.87
CA THR A 110 1.13 8.68 12.30
C THR A 110 2.16 7.84 13.05
N LEU A 111 2.14 6.53 12.83
CA LEU A 111 3.11 5.61 13.44
C LEU A 111 4.54 5.93 12.98
N SER A 112 4.73 6.24 11.70
CA SER A 112 6.00 6.66 11.13
C SER A 112 6.53 7.93 11.79
N ASN A 113 5.68 8.93 12.01
CA ASN A 113 6.07 10.18 12.67
C ASN A 113 6.46 9.95 14.14
N ILE A 114 5.70 9.12 14.86
CA ILE A 114 6.05 8.74 16.24
C ILE A 114 7.42 8.05 16.27
N LEU A 115 7.65 7.10 15.36
CA LEU A 115 8.88 6.32 15.29
C LEU A 115 10.14 7.16 15.08
N ILE A 116 10.09 8.18 14.21
CA ILE A 116 11.26 9.02 13.91
C ILE A 116 11.53 10.09 14.97
N HIS A 117 10.52 10.46 15.76
CA HIS A 117 10.62 11.46 16.82
C HIS A 117 10.77 10.84 18.22
N ASP A 118 10.74 9.51 18.34
CA ASP A 118 10.94 8.84 19.62
C ASP A 118 12.37 9.03 20.14
N SER A 119 12.47 9.70 21.30
CA SER A 119 13.75 10.10 21.87
C SER A 119 14.57 8.92 22.38
N GLU A 120 13.93 7.91 22.99
CA GLU A 120 14.64 6.76 23.57
C GLU A 120 15.20 5.86 22.46
N ARG A 121 14.43 5.64 21.39
CA ARG A 121 14.86 4.94 20.19
C ARG A 121 16.01 5.66 19.50
N ASN A 122 15.93 6.98 19.33
CA ASN A 122 17.01 7.75 18.72
C ASN A 122 18.28 7.75 19.59
N LYS A 123 18.16 7.82 20.92
CA LYS A 123 19.31 7.66 21.83
C LYS A 123 19.96 6.28 21.70
N LEU A 124 19.18 5.21 21.59
CA LEU A 124 19.69 3.87 21.37
C LEU A 124 20.46 3.76 20.05
N ILE A 125 19.88 4.29 18.96
CA ILE A 125 20.53 4.36 17.65
C ILE A 125 21.86 5.09 17.73
N LEU A 126 21.86 6.29 18.28
CA LEU A 126 23.06 7.12 18.40
C LEU A 126 24.14 6.45 19.26
N LYS A 127 23.76 5.80 20.36
CA LYS A 127 24.71 5.07 21.22
C LYS A 127 25.44 3.98 20.44
N ASP A 128 24.71 3.17 19.67
CA ASP A 128 25.30 2.09 18.87
C ASP A 128 26.14 2.63 17.71
N VAL A 129 25.68 3.69 17.05
CA VAL A 129 26.43 4.38 15.97
C VAL A 129 27.75 4.93 16.51
N ILE A 130 27.72 5.67 17.62
CA ILE A 130 28.91 6.26 18.26
C ILE A 130 29.89 5.17 18.68
N PHE A 131 29.39 4.03 19.18
CA PHE A 131 30.23 2.88 19.51
C PHE A 131 30.96 2.32 18.27
N GLN A 132 30.27 2.11 17.15
CA GLN A 132 30.95 1.62 15.94
C GLN A 132 31.94 2.67 15.38
N LEU A 133 31.58 3.95 15.43
CA LEU A 133 32.47 5.04 15.02
C LEU A 133 33.74 5.13 15.87
N SER A 134 33.65 4.91 17.19
CA SER A 134 34.81 4.92 18.08
C SER A 134 35.77 3.75 17.84
N THR A 135 35.28 2.66 17.24
CA THR A 135 36.13 1.55 16.74
C THR A 135 36.78 1.83 15.38
N GLY A 136 36.63 3.05 14.84
CA GLY A 136 37.22 3.47 13.57
C GLY A 136 36.45 3.01 12.33
N LYS A 137 35.23 2.46 12.50
CA LYS A 137 34.43 1.97 11.38
C LYS A 137 33.66 3.09 10.69
N ARG A 138 33.46 2.96 9.38
CA ARG A 138 32.53 3.82 8.61
C ARG A 138 31.11 3.28 8.67
N VAL A 139 30.17 4.16 8.99
CA VAL A 139 28.77 3.82 9.26
C VAL A 139 27.86 4.32 8.14
N VAL A 140 26.92 3.49 7.73
CA VAL A 140 25.78 3.85 6.87
C VAL A 140 24.50 3.68 7.68
N ILE A 141 23.71 4.75 7.77
CA ILE A 141 22.40 4.77 8.42
C ILE A 141 21.32 4.89 7.35
N LEU A 142 20.45 3.88 7.28
CA LEU A 142 19.32 3.81 6.36
C LEU A 142 18.00 4.08 7.08
N THR A 143 17.32 5.12 6.60
CA THR A 143 15.95 5.49 6.99
C THR A 143 15.06 5.60 5.75
N GLU A 144 13.77 5.88 5.90
CA GLU A 144 12.86 6.19 4.78
C GLU A 144 12.30 7.62 4.85
N ARG A 145 12.64 8.36 5.91
CA ARG A 145 12.09 9.69 6.21
C ARG A 145 13.20 10.74 6.24
N LYS A 146 12.99 11.84 5.51
CA LYS A 146 13.94 12.95 5.43
C LYS A 146 14.10 13.64 6.78
N GLU A 147 13.01 13.81 7.51
CA GLU A 147 12.99 14.43 8.83
C GLU A 147 13.85 13.64 9.83
N HIS A 148 13.93 12.32 9.67
CA HIS A 148 14.80 11.46 10.46
C HIS A 148 16.28 11.63 10.07
N ILE A 149 16.58 11.83 8.78
CA ILE A 149 17.95 12.16 8.32
C ILE A 149 18.42 13.44 9.00
N GLU A 150 17.59 14.48 8.99
CA GLU A 150 17.94 15.77 9.59
C GLU A 150 18.18 15.64 11.09
N THR A 151 17.30 14.92 11.79
CA THR A 151 17.39 14.70 13.23
C THR A 151 18.68 13.97 13.60
N LEU A 152 18.97 12.82 12.97
CA LEU A 152 20.21 12.06 13.23
C LEU A 152 21.46 12.85 12.83
N ASN A 153 21.40 13.60 11.73
CA ASN A 153 22.51 14.45 11.30
C ASN A 153 22.81 15.56 12.31
N GLN A 154 21.78 16.17 12.92
CA GLN A 154 21.98 17.21 13.92
C GLN A 154 22.77 16.71 15.14
N TYR A 155 22.53 15.46 15.57
CA TYR A 155 23.28 14.85 16.67
C TYR A 155 24.71 14.46 16.29
N LEU A 156 24.94 13.98 15.07
CA LEU A 156 26.23 13.40 14.67
C LEU A 156 27.22 14.42 14.08
N LYS A 157 26.73 15.46 13.38
CA LYS A 157 27.57 16.43 12.65
C LYS A 157 28.50 17.26 13.54
N GLN A 158 28.23 17.32 14.84
CA GLN A 158 29.06 18.07 15.79
C GLN A 158 30.35 17.32 16.17
N SER A 159 30.38 16.00 15.98
CA SER A 159 31.48 15.14 16.44
C SER A 159 32.07 14.26 15.35
N PHE A 160 31.41 14.14 14.20
CA PHE A 160 31.81 13.25 13.12
C PHE A 160 31.62 13.90 11.75
N GLU A 161 32.42 13.47 10.78
CA GLU A 161 32.25 13.82 9.37
C GLU A 161 31.02 13.12 8.79
N THR A 162 29.89 13.83 8.77
CA THR A 162 28.60 13.32 8.30
C THR A 162 28.30 13.76 6.85
N VAL A 163 27.81 12.81 6.05
CA VAL A 163 27.27 13.06 4.71
C VAL A 163 25.80 12.64 4.70
N THR A 164 24.91 13.52 4.29
CA THR A 164 23.48 13.20 4.13
C THR A 164 23.11 13.11 2.66
N LEU A 165 22.29 12.13 2.27
CA LEU A 165 21.78 12.00 0.90
C LEU A 165 20.27 11.80 0.92
N SER A 166 19.54 12.72 0.28
CA SER A 166 18.07 12.66 0.21
C SER A 166 17.53 13.06 -1.17
N GLY A 167 16.21 12.87 -1.35
CA GLY A 167 15.50 13.24 -2.59
C GLY A 167 15.57 14.71 -2.98
N ASP A 168 15.82 15.61 -2.02
CA ASP A 168 15.83 17.06 -2.27
C ASP A 168 17.20 17.58 -2.71
N ASP A 169 18.23 16.73 -2.69
CA ASP A 169 19.54 17.11 -3.19
C ASP A 169 19.47 17.38 -4.69
N SER A 170 19.87 18.61 -5.07
CA SER A 170 20.11 18.95 -6.47
C SER A 170 21.16 18.01 -7.08
N GLU A 171 21.13 17.85 -8.40
CA GLU A 171 22.09 16.99 -9.09
C GLU A 171 23.55 17.40 -8.82
N SER A 172 23.82 18.71 -8.74
CA SER A 172 25.14 19.24 -8.39
C SER A 172 25.55 18.91 -6.95
N SER A 173 24.69 19.15 -5.96
CA SER A 173 24.93 18.80 -4.55
C SER A 173 25.21 17.31 -4.40
N ARG A 174 24.38 16.49 -5.05
CA ARG A 174 24.47 15.04 -5.03
C ARG A 174 25.81 14.55 -5.60
N ASN A 175 26.24 15.10 -6.73
CA ASN A 175 27.53 14.74 -7.33
C ASN A 175 28.71 15.06 -6.41
N VAL A 176 28.71 16.21 -5.74
CA VAL A 176 29.76 16.58 -4.77
C VAL A 176 29.78 15.59 -3.60
N LYS A 177 28.62 15.29 -3.01
CA LYS A 177 28.51 14.32 -1.91
C LYS A 177 28.98 12.92 -2.32
N TRP A 178 28.66 12.48 -3.53
CA TRP A 178 29.16 11.20 -4.05
C TRP A 178 30.67 11.16 -4.25
N GLN A 179 31.30 12.27 -4.63
CA GLN A 179 32.76 12.33 -4.72
C GLN A 179 33.38 12.15 -3.32
N ILE A 180 32.85 12.81 -2.30
CA ILE A 180 33.30 12.66 -0.90
C ILE A 180 33.18 11.20 -0.42
N LEU A 181 32.06 10.55 -0.74
CA LEU A 181 31.82 9.15 -0.39
C LEU A 181 32.81 8.20 -1.08
N LYS A 182 33.07 8.42 -2.38
CA LYS A 182 34.03 7.63 -3.17
C LYS A 182 35.47 7.79 -2.71
N THR A 183 35.88 8.99 -2.30
CA THR A 183 37.21 9.21 -1.72
C THR A 183 37.33 8.66 -0.30
N GLY A 184 36.21 8.27 0.33
CA GLY A 184 36.19 7.74 1.70
C GLY A 184 36.44 8.77 2.79
N ASN A 185 36.23 10.06 2.47
CA ASN A 185 36.39 11.19 3.38
C ASN A 185 35.08 11.43 4.16
N TYR A 186 34.59 10.39 4.81
CA TYR A 186 33.41 10.46 5.66
C TYR A 186 33.50 9.41 6.76
N GLN A 187 32.80 9.67 7.86
CA GLN A 187 32.62 8.70 8.94
C GLN A 187 31.19 8.15 8.96
N VAL A 188 30.19 8.99 8.66
CA VAL A 188 28.78 8.61 8.67
C VAL A 188 28.11 9.02 7.38
N LEU A 189 27.44 8.08 6.70
CA LEU A 189 26.47 8.35 5.65
C LEU A 189 25.06 8.17 6.22
N ILE A 190 24.19 9.17 6.09
CA ILE A 190 22.77 9.08 6.46
C ILE A 190 21.94 9.26 5.21
N THR A 191 21.17 8.25 4.80
CA THR A 191 20.44 8.31 3.53
C THR A 191 19.13 7.55 3.57
N THR A 192 18.24 7.88 2.61
CA THR A 192 17.05 7.08 2.40
C THR A 192 17.37 5.81 1.62
N GLY A 193 16.60 4.76 1.87
CA GLY A 193 16.77 3.47 1.22
C GLY A 193 16.79 3.49 -0.32
N GLN A 194 16.09 4.41 -0.97
CA GLN A 194 16.09 4.54 -2.43
C GLN A 194 17.47 4.95 -2.98
N PHE A 195 18.13 5.92 -2.36
CA PHE A 195 19.44 6.40 -2.82
C PHE A 195 20.56 5.41 -2.55
N PHE A 196 20.45 4.67 -1.45
CA PHE A 196 21.40 3.58 -1.17
C PHE A 196 21.17 2.39 -2.10
N GLY A 197 19.91 2.04 -2.37
CA GLY A 197 19.50 0.89 -3.20
C GLY A 197 19.69 1.08 -4.71
N GLU A 198 19.64 2.32 -5.22
CA GLU A 198 19.76 2.65 -6.66
C GLU A 198 21.09 3.35 -7.04
N GLY A 199 21.82 3.91 -6.06
CA GLY A 199 23.02 4.72 -6.29
C GLY A 199 24.34 3.94 -6.42
N SER A 200 25.43 4.61 -6.81
CA SER A 200 26.75 3.99 -7.08
C SER A 200 27.38 3.26 -5.89
N ASP A 201 28.21 2.25 -6.20
CA ASP A 201 28.93 1.36 -5.28
C ASP A 201 29.69 2.11 -4.17
N LEU A 202 29.39 1.78 -2.90
CA LEU A 202 30.05 2.33 -1.72
C LEU A 202 30.97 1.26 -1.13
N GLN A 203 32.22 1.23 -1.57
CA GLN A 203 33.14 0.12 -1.32
C GLN A 203 33.77 0.11 0.08
N ASN A 204 33.47 1.10 0.92
CA ASN A 204 34.21 1.38 2.15
C ASN A 204 33.34 1.48 3.41
N ALA A 205 32.06 1.10 3.33
CA ALA A 205 31.18 1.00 4.48
C ALA A 205 31.40 -0.32 5.23
N GLN A 206 31.51 -0.25 6.56
CA GLN A 206 31.74 -1.42 7.42
C GLN A 206 30.57 -1.71 8.36
N CYS A 207 29.70 -0.73 8.59
CA CYS A 207 28.50 -0.92 9.40
C CYS A 207 27.26 -0.38 8.71
N LEU A 208 26.19 -1.16 8.77
CA LEU A 208 24.88 -0.83 8.23
C LEU A 208 23.86 -0.74 9.35
N PHE A 209 23.17 0.38 9.48
CA PHE A 209 22.13 0.60 10.48
C PHE A 209 20.78 0.74 9.79
N LEU A 210 19.92 -0.25 9.94
CA LEU A 210 18.54 -0.27 9.46
C LEU A 210 17.63 0.35 10.52
N VAL A 211 17.51 1.68 10.50
CA VAL A 211 16.81 2.43 11.56
C VAL A 211 15.33 2.68 11.28
N TYR A 212 14.84 2.29 10.10
CA TYR A 212 13.42 2.41 9.72
C TYR A 212 12.85 1.04 9.32
N PRO A 213 11.64 0.68 9.78
CA PRO A 213 11.06 -0.65 9.53
C PRO A 213 10.64 -0.85 8.06
N PHE A 214 10.91 -2.04 7.52
CA PHE A 214 10.44 -2.46 6.19
C PHE A 214 10.32 -4.00 6.07
N SER A 215 9.49 -4.49 5.16
CA SER A 215 9.21 -5.94 4.97
C SER A 215 9.90 -6.56 3.76
N PHE A 216 10.28 -5.76 2.76
CA PHE A 216 10.70 -6.26 1.44
C PHE A 216 12.09 -6.91 1.46
N GLU A 217 12.13 -8.22 1.24
CA GLU A 217 13.36 -9.04 1.22
C GLU A 217 14.36 -8.58 0.15
N GLY A 218 13.89 -8.24 -1.04
CA GLY A 218 14.78 -7.74 -2.11
C GLY A 218 15.55 -6.49 -1.71
N LYS A 219 14.91 -5.59 -0.95
CA LYS A 219 15.55 -4.40 -0.38
C LYS A 219 16.69 -4.78 0.57
N LEU A 220 16.43 -5.76 1.43
CA LEU A 220 17.37 -6.24 2.41
C LEU A 220 18.59 -6.86 1.74
N ILE A 221 18.37 -7.72 0.74
CA ILE A 221 19.42 -8.34 -0.07
C ILE A 221 20.29 -7.27 -0.72
N GLN A 222 19.67 -6.28 -1.36
CA GLN A 222 20.38 -5.18 -2.00
C GLN A 222 21.23 -4.39 -0.98
N TYR A 223 20.69 -4.09 0.20
CA TYR A 223 21.43 -3.33 1.21
C TYR A 223 22.62 -4.10 1.75
N ILE A 224 22.42 -5.37 2.09
CA ILE A 224 23.48 -6.23 2.59
C ILE A 224 24.55 -6.42 1.52
N GLY A 225 24.16 -6.76 0.30
CA GLY A 225 25.07 -6.95 -0.83
C GLY A 225 25.89 -5.71 -1.17
N ARG A 226 25.37 -4.51 -0.91
CA ARG A 226 26.11 -3.24 -1.11
C ARG A 226 27.19 -3.00 -0.07
N VAL A 227 27.03 -3.51 1.15
CA VAL A 227 28.03 -3.36 2.22
C VAL A 227 29.02 -4.53 2.21
N GLN A 228 28.59 -5.73 1.79
CA GLN A 228 29.43 -6.93 1.70
C GLN A 228 30.45 -6.93 0.55
N ARG A 229 30.45 -5.93 -0.34
CA ARG A 229 31.42 -5.85 -1.44
C ARG A 229 32.81 -5.39 -1.00
N SER A 230 32.96 -4.92 0.23
CA SER A 230 34.27 -4.64 0.82
C SER A 230 34.96 -5.94 1.25
N GLU A 231 36.29 -5.95 1.33
CA GLU A 231 37.06 -7.11 1.84
C GLU A 231 36.76 -7.42 3.33
N LEU A 232 35.97 -6.58 4.00
CA LEU A 232 35.65 -6.69 5.42
C LEU A 232 34.21 -7.15 5.62
N THR A 233 34.03 -8.02 6.61
CA THR A 233 32.70 -8.42 7.09
C THR A 233 31.94 -7.24 7.66
N PRO A 234 30.76 -6.91 7.10
CA PRO A 234 30.03 -5.78 7.63
C PRO A 234 29.19 -6.17 8.84
N VAL A 235 29.05 -5.21 9.76
CA VAL A 235 28.17 -5.35 10.93
C VAL A 235 26.84 -4.67 10.64
N ILE A 236 25.75 -5.41 10.75
CA ILE A 236 24.39 -4.93 10.47
C ILE A 236 23.64 -4.79 11.78
N TYR A 237 23.16 -3.58 12.06
CA TYR A 237 22.23 -3.28 13.13
C TYR A 237 20.81 -3.18 12.56
N ASP A 238 19.88 -3.96 13.11
CA ASP A 238 18.46 -3.88 12.77
C ASP A 238 17.62 -3.60 14.03
N TYR A 239 16.86 -2.51 14.00
CA TYR A 239 16.06 -2.05 15.14
C TYR A 239 14.67 -2.68 15.09
N ARG A 240 14.38 -3.48 16.11
CA ARG A 240 13.12 -4.24 16.28
C ARG A 240 12.21 -3.54 17.27
N ASP A 241 11.14 -2.93 16.77
CA ASP A 241 10.07 -2.34 17.57
C ASP A 241 9.09 -3.43 18.06
N ILE A 242 9.54 -4.24 19.03
CA ILE A 242 8.90 -5.51 19.43
C ILE A 242 7.50 -5.36 20.05
N LYS A 243 7.20 -4.21 20.68
CA LYS A 243 5.91 -3.97 21.34
C LYS A 243 4.81 -3.48 20.39
N ILE A 244 5.14 -3.24 19.12
CA ILE A 244 4.19 -2.80 18.10
C ILE A 244 4.05 -3.94 17.11
N ASP A 245 2.97 -4.72 17.24
CA ASP A 245 2.78 -5.98 16.50
C ASP A 245 2.96 -5.82 14.99
N TYR A 246 2.46 -4.72 14.42
CA TYR A 246 2.62 -4.38 13.01
C TYR A 246 4.09 -4.24 12.58
N LEU A 247 4.91 -3.53 13.36
CA LEU A 247 6.35 -3.35 13.05
C LEU A 247 7.16 -4.62 13.36
N ASN A 248 6.79 -5.34 14.41
CA ASN A 248 7.38 -6.62 14.75
C ASN A 248 7.13 -7.66 13.64
N ALA A 249 5.95 -7.66 13.02
CA ALA A 249 5.66 -8.52 11.86
C ALA A 249 6.62 -8.24 10.68
N MET A 250 6.90 -6.97 10.38
CA MET A 250 7.89 -6.59 9.36
C MET A 250 9.29 -7.10 9.72
N PHE A 251 9.70 -7.02 10.99
CA PHE A 251 10.97 -7.57 11.45
C PHE A 251 11.03 -9.09 11.29
N LEU A 252 9.97 -9.82 11.67
CA LEU A 252 9.95 -11.28 11.56
C LEU A 252 10.12 -11.75 10.12
N LYS A 253 9.62 -10.99 9.14
CA LYS A 253 9.87 -11.24 7.71
C LYS A 253 11.35 -11.08 7.34
N ARG A 254 11.98 -9.99 7.77
CA ARG A 254 13.44 -9.78 7.57
C ARG A 254 14.25 -10.87 8.25
N ASN A 255 13.86 -11.30 9.45
CA ASN A 255 14.58 -12.30 10.21
C ASN A 255 14.54 -13.70 9.58
N VAL A 256 13.54 -14.01 8.74
CA VAL A 256 13.57 -15.23 7.91
C VAL A 256 14.83 -15.24 7.04
N TYR A 257 15.12 -14.13 6.37
CA TYR A 257 16.31 -14.00 5.53
C TYR A 257 17.61 -14.10 6.35
N TYR A 258 17.71 -13.37 7.46
CA TYR A 258 18.89 -13.44 8.35
C TYR A 258 19.19 -14.87 8.82
N LYS A 259 18.16 -15.62 9.19
CA LYS A 259 18.32 -17.00 9.66
C LYS A 259 18.66 -17.96 8.54
N LYS A 260 18.11 -17.79 7.34
CA LYS A 260 18.53 -18.55 6.15
C LYS A 260 19.99 -18.31 5.85
N LEU A 261 20.42 -17.05 5.88
CA LEU A 261 21.80 -16.63 5.67
C LEU A 261 22.75 -17.31 6.70
N ILE A 262 22.43 -17.22 7.99
CA ILE A 262 23.20 -17.88 9.06
C ILE A 262 23.17 -19.42 8.98
N ARG A 263 22.08 -20.06 8.54
CA ARG A 263 22.06 -21.53 8.40
C ARG A 263 22.89 -22.03 7.22
N HIS A 264 22.97 -21.26 6.14
CA HIS A 264 23.93 -21.51 5.08
C HIS A 264 25.38 -21.47 5.59
N ARG A 265 25.70 -20.71 6.64
CA ARG A 265 27.01 -20.79 7.33
C ARG A 265 27.22 -22.16 7.99
N THR A 266 26.28 -22.63 8.82
CA THR A 266 26.45 -23.87 9.59
C THR A 266 26.52 -25.15 8.75
N LEU A 267 25.90 -25.20 7.57
CA LEU A 267 25.85 -26.41 6.73
C LEU A 267 27.11 -26.64 5.90
N PHE A 268 27.95 -25.61 5.74
CA PHE A 268 29.15 -25.66 4.88
C PHE A 268 30.45 -25.28 5.63
N ASP A 269 30.37 -24.78 6.87
CA ASP A 269 31.52 -24.50 7.74
C ASP A 269 32.13 -25.77 8.39
N ASP A 270 31.50 -26.95 8.29
CA ASP A 270 32.01 -28.22 8.85
C ASP A 270 33.16 -28.85 8.03
N VAL A 271 33.64 -28.20 6.95
CA VAL A 271 34.86 -28.61 6.25
C VAL A 271 36.04 -27.79 6.76
N ILE A 272 36.31 -27.93 8.05
CA ILE A 272 37.59 -27.60 8.64
C ILE A 272 38.26 -28.95 8.90
N GLU A 273 39.24 -29.32 8.06
CA GLU A 273 40.23 -30.35 8.42
C GLU A 273 41.01 -29.81 9.63
N VAL A 274 40.62 -30.20 10.85
CA VAL A 274 41.48 -30.03 12.01
C VAL A 274 41.50 -31.34 12.78
N ASP A 275 42.74 -31.83 12.91
CA ASP A 275 43.18 -32.94 13.72
C ASP A 275 42.61 -32.94 15.15
N GLU A 276 42.47 -34.17 15.63
CA GLU A 276 42.26 -34.68 16.98
C GLU A 276 42.21 -33.74 18.21
N GLU A 277 41.28 -34.12 19.10
CA GLU A 277 41.25 -33.93 20.56
C GLU A 277 40.90 -32.57 21.15
N ILE A 278 39.59 -32.31 21.35
CA ILE A 278 39.11 -31.72 22.62
C ILE A 278 37.89 -32.50 23.15
N LYS A 279 38.03 -32.89 24.41
CA LYS A 279 37.18 -33.78 25.21
C LYS A 279 35.70 -33.39 25.26
N LEU A 280 34.89 -34.42 25.03
CA LEU A 280 33.49 -34.58 25.45
C LEU A 280 33.30 -34.18 26.92
N LEU A 281 32.63 -33.06 27.19
CA LEU A 281 31.95 -32.79 28.47
C LEU A 281 30.86 -31.72 28.27
N ASP A 282 29.65 -32.17 27.91
CA ASP A 282 28.39 -31.85 28.62
C ASP A 282 27.19 -32.48 27.90
N ASN A 283 26.85 -33.71 28.30
CA ASN A 283 25.60 -34.39 27.96
C ASN A 283 24.44 -33.86 28.83
N SER A 284 24.14 -32.56 28.70
CA SER A 284 23.03 -31.93 29.41
C SER A 284 22.48 -30.72 28.64
N LEU A 285 22.02 -30.93 27.40
CA LEU A 285 21.12 -30.00 26.73
C LEU A 285 19.96 -30.78 26.13
N ASN A 286 18.78 -30.62 26.73
CA ASN A 286 17.51 -30.98 26.09
C ASN A 286 17.45 -30.34 24.70
N PRO A 287 17.22 -31.10 23.62
CA PRO A 287 17.10 -30.55 22.27
C PRO A 287 15.72 -29.90 22.10
N LEU A 288 15.58 -28.65 22.53
CA LEU A 288 14.48 -27.80 22.07
C LEU A 288 14.78 -27.43 20.61
N ASN A 289 14.45 -28.34 19.70
CA ASN A 289 14.78 -28.30 18.27
C ASN A 289 14.48 -26.95 17.62
N ASP A 290 15.51 -26.28 17.13
CA ASP A 290 15.37 -25.16 16.20
C ASP A 290 14.83 -25.68 14.86
N GLN A 291 13.61 -25.29 14.49
CA GLN A 291 12.89 -25.84 13.33
C GLN A 291 12.63 -24.77 12.27
N ILE A 292 12.82 -25.12 11.00
CA ILE A 292 12.30 -24.38 9.86
C ILE A 292 11.16 -25.18 9.26
N ILE A 293 10.00 -24.55 9.13
CA ILE A 293 8.82 -25.12 8.51
C ILE A 293 8.57 -24.36 7.21
N GLU A 294 8.72 -25.03 6.07
CA GLU A 294 8.38 -24.50 4.76
C GLU A 294 7.35 -25.40 4.09
N ARG A 295 6.18 -24.85 3.77
CA ARG A 295 5.13 -25.60 3.07
C ARG A 295 4.16 -24.69 2.34
N ASN A 296 3.50 -25.26 1.36
CA ASN A 296 2.36 -24.64 0.69
C ASN A 296 1.07 -25.02 1.41
N ILE A 297 0.28 -24.02 1.78
CA ILE A 297 -1.05 -24.18 2.38
C ILE A 297 -2.11 -23.60 1.43
N LYS A 298 -3.34 -24.07 1.59
CA LYS A 298 -4.50 -23.52 0.86
C LYS A 298 -5.32 -22.69 1.83
N VAL A 299 -5.36 -21.38 1.61
CA VAL A 299 -6.11 -20.44 2.46
C VAL A 299 -7.40 -20.05 1.75
N VAL A 300 -8.52 -20.08 2.46
CA VAL A 300 -9.83 -19.71 1.89
C VAL A 300 -9.89 -18.19 1.71
N ILE A 301 -10.31 -17.73 0.53
CA ILE A 301 -10.40 -16.29 0.22
C ILE A 301 -11.36 -15.58 1.21
N GLY A 302 -12.44 -16.26 1.61
CA GLY A 302 -13.37 -15.80 2.62
C GLY A 302 -12.76 -15.47 3.99
N SER A 303 -11.69 -16.18 4.39
CA SER A 303 -11.02 -16.01 5.68
C SER A 303 -9.84 -15.03 5.65
N LEU A 304 -9.50 -14.49 4.48
CA LEU A 304 -8.49 -13.45 4.36
C LEU A 304 -8.98 -12.16 5.02
N ASP A 305 -8.10 -11.35 5.55
CA ASP A 305 -8.43 -10.08 6.19
C ASP A 305 -7.74 -8.97 5.40
N PHE A 306 -8.49 -8.09 4.74
CA PHE A 306 -7.89 -7.05 3.92
C PHE A 306 -7.45 -5.85 4.76
N LEU A 307 -6.18 -5.51 4.62
CA LEU A 307 -5.52 -4.40 5.30
C LEU A 307 -5.14 -3.33 4.28
N TYR A 308 -4.75 -2.15 4.76
CA TYR A 308 -4.15 -1.16 3.88
C TYR A 308 -2.84 -1.70 3.31
N GLY A 309 -2.81 -1.95 1.99
CA GLY A 309 -1.62 -2.42 1.31
C GLY A 309 -1.24 -3.87 1.60
N GLY A 310 -2.16 -4.70 2.09
CA GLY A 310 -1.88 -6.11 2.36
C GLY A 310 -3.11 -6.96 2.67
N VAL A 311 -2.85 -8.25 2.86
CA VAL A 311 -3.83 -9.28 3.21
C VAL A 311 -3.28 -10.10 4.37
N ALA A 312 -4.03 -10.26 5.44
CA ALA A 312 -3.68 -11.12 6.56
C ALA A 312 -4.53 -12.40 6.60
N PHE A 313 -4.03 -13.45 7.23
CA PHE A 313 -4.79 -14.66 7.53
C PHE A 313 -4.19 -15.38 8.74
N CYS A 314 -4.99 -16.19 9.42
CA CYS A 314 -4.54 -17.03 10.53
C CYS A 314 -4.47 -18.48 10.09
N GLU A 315 -3.41 -19.18 10.49
CA GLU A 315 -3.23 -20.60 10.24
C GLU A 315 -2.77 -21.30 11.53
N PHE A 316 -3.36 -22.45 11.85
CA PHE A 316 -2.96 -23.25 13.00
C PHE A 316 -1.73 -24.09 12.68
N ILE A 317 -0.64 -23.87 13.42
CA ILE A 317 0.62 -24.56 13.20
C ILE A 317 0.76 -25.67 14.24
N ARG A 318 0.57 -26.91 13.79
CA ARG A 318 0.51 -28.12 14.65
C ARG A 318 1.79 -28.32 15.46
N GLU A 319 2.93 -27.96 14.88
CA GLU A 319 4.27 -28.12 15.43
C GLU A 319 4.49 -27.28 16.71
N ILE A 320 3.75 -26.18 16.84
CA ILE A 320 3.79 -25.25 17.99
C ILE A 320 2.46 -25.18 18.73
N GLY A 321 1.43 -25.90 18.27
CA GLY A 321 0.11 -25.96 18.90
C GLY A 321 -0.60 -24.61 19.02
N GLN A 322 -0.27 -23.63 18.16
CA GLN A 322 -0.81 -22.27 18.24
C GLN A 322 -1.24 -21.74 16.87
N GLU A 323 -2.19 -20.80 16.87
CA GLU A 323 -2.53 -20.03 15.68
C GLU A 323 -1.47 -18.97 15.41
N VAL A 324 -1.05 -18.89 14.15
CA VAL A 324 -0.07 -17.91 13.68
C VAL A 324 -0.73 -17.05 12.61
N THR A 325 -0.73 -15.75 12.84
CA THR A 325 -1.17 -14.78 11.84
C THR A 325 -0.04 -14.49 10.86
N PHE A 326 -0.32 -14.57 9.57
CA PHE A 326 0.56 -14.18 8.49
C PHE A 326 -0.02 -12.98 7.76
N ASP A 327 0.85 -12.14 7.21
CA ASP A 327 0.48 -11.01 6.37
C ASP A 327 1.26 -11.04 5.06
N ILE A 328 0.58 -10.81 3.94
CA ILE A 328 1.13 -10.75 2.59
C ILE A 328 0.91 -9.34 2.07
N GLU A 329 1.98 -8.68 1.64
CA GLU A 329 1.91 -7.32 1.12
C GLU A 329 1.24 -7.30 -0.26
N ASN A 330 0.28 -6.40 -0.45
CA ASN A 330 -0.36 -6.10 -1.73
C ASN A 330 -0.84 -4.64 -1.72
N LEU A 331 -0.09 -3.74 -2.37
CA LEU A 331 -0.34 -2.30 -2.38
C LEU A 331 -1.65 -1.88 -3.06
N HIS A 332 -2.31 -2.78 -3.77
CA HIS A 332 -3.59 -2.53 -4.44
C HIS A 332 -4.78 -2.89 -3.57
N ILE A 333 -4.60 -3.74 -2.54
CA ILE A 333 -5.67 -4.12 -1.62
C ILE A 333 -5.94 -3.02 -0.59
N ARG A 334 -7.21 -2.88 -0.24
CA ARG A 334 -7.71 -1.97 0.79
C ARG A 334 -8.75 -2.69 1.66
N PRO A 335 -8.92 -2.29 2.94
CA PRO A 335 -9.90 -2.90 3.82
C PRO A 335 -11.35 -2.84 3.29
N GLU A 336 -11.70 -1.81 2.52
CA GLU A 336 -13.05 -1.66 1.95
C GLU A 336 -13.39 -2.76 0.94
N PHE A 337 -12.40 -3.51 0.44
CA PHE A 337 -12.61 -4.60 -0.50
C PHE A 337 -13.06 -5.90 0.15
N GLU A 338 -13.28 -5.93 1.46
CA GLU A 338 -13.73 -7.11 2.20
C GLU A 338 -15.03 -7.70 1.59
N VAL A 339 -15.91 -6.83 1.11
CA VAL A 339 -17.17 -7.21 0.43
C VAL A 339 -16.96 -7.83 -0.95
N LEU A 340 -15.76 -7.75 -1.51
CA LEU A 340 -15.39 -8.19 -2.84
C LEU A 340 -14.74 -9.58 -2.87
N LYS A 341 -14.60 -10.25 -1.72
CA LYS A 341 -14.03 -11.61 -1.62
C LYS A 341 -14.66 -12.60 -2.61
N LEU A 342 -15.99 -12.63 -2.72
CA LEU A 342 -16.71 -13.48 -3.68
C LEU A 342 -16.40 -13.15 -5.14
N TYR A 343 -16.02 -11.90 -5.44
CA TYR A 343 -15.55 -11.55 -6.77
C TYR A 343 -14.14 -12.09 -6.99
N PHE A 344 -13.23 -11.92 -6.03
CA PHE A 344 -11.88 -12.44 -6.13
C PHE A 344 -11.87 -13.96 -6.29
N GLU A 345 -12.80 -14.68 -5.66
CA GLU A 345 -13.00 -16.11 -5.90
C GLU A 345 -13.34 -16.42 -7.38
N LYS A 346 -14.23 -15.63 -7.98
CA LYS A 346 -14.62 -15.79 -9.38
C LYS A 346 -13.51 -15.39 -10.33
N PHE A 347 -12.78 -14.32 -10.02
CA PHE A 347 -11.67 -13.84 -10.83
C PHE A 347 -10.52 -14.85 -10.85
N LEU A 348 -10.12 -15.35 -9.68
CA LEU A 348 -9.07 -16.36 -9.56
C LEU A 348 -9.55 -17.77 -9.99
N SER A 349 -10.85 -17.94 -10.23
CA SER A 349 -11.48 -19.22 -10.55
C SER A 349 -11.26 -20.29 -9.47
N THR A 350 -11.17 -19.88 -8.21
CA THR A 350 -10.93 -20.75 -7.05
C THR A 350 -11.47 -20.10 -5.77
N LYS A 351 -11.87 -20.90 -4.78
CA LYS A 351 -12.25 -20.40 -3.44
C LYS A 351 -11.07 -20.28 -2.48
N THR A 352 -9.92 -20.85 -2.86
CA THR A 352 -8.71 -20.87 -2.05
C THR A 352 -7.54 -20.34 -2.86
N ILE A 353 -6.65 -19.64 -2.18
CA ILE A 353 -5.33 -19.25 -2.71
C ILE A 353 -4.27 -20.21 -2.18
N VAL A 354 -3.24 -20.45 -2.99
CA VAL A 354 -2.05 -21.16 -2.52
C VAL A 354 -1.10 -20.14 -1.88
N VAL A 355 -0.68 -20.43 -0.66
CA VAL A 355 0.27 -19.59 0.09
C VAL A 355 1.46 -20.45 0.49
N ALA A 356 2.65 -20.02 0.09
CA ALA A 356 3.91 -20.55 0.59
C ALA A 356 4.22 -19.85 1.92
N ILE A 357 4.27 -20.60 3.02
CA ILE A 357 4.65 -20.09 4.34
C ILE A 357 6.03 -20.58 4.74
N CYS A 358 6.77 -19.73 5.45
CA CYS A 358 8.02 -20.08 6.13
C CYS A 358 7.91 -19.66 7.60
N ILE A 359 8.25 -20.56 8.53
CA ILE A 359 8.29 -20.29 9.97
C ILE A 359 9.62 -20.77 10.51
N ILE A 360 10.26 -19.93 11.32
CA ILE A 360 11.50 -20.25 12.01
C ILE A 360 11.23 -20.18 13.50
N ILE A 361 11.43 -21.33 14.15
CA ILE A 361 11.24 -21.50 15.58
C ILE A 361 12.60 -21.74 16.20
N GLU A 362 12.93 -20.96 17.22
CA GLU A 362 14.13 -21.16 18.05
C GLU A 362 13.71 -21.24 19.50
N LYS A 363 14.17 -22.27 20.20
CA LYS A 363 13.84 -22.50 21.63
C LYS A 363 12.33 -22.41 21.93
N GLY A 364 11.49 -22.89 21.00
CA GLY A 364 10.03 -22.88 21.11
C GLY A 364 9.35 -21.54 20.81
N VAL A 365 10.10 -20.50 20.42
CA VAL A 365 9.56 -19.18 20.09
C VAL A 365 9.67 -18.92 18.58
N ILE A 366 8.64 -18.33 17.98
CA ILE A 366 8.71 -17.88 16.58
C ILE A 366 9.66 -16.68 16.50
N VAL A 367 10.80 -16.90 15.85
CA VAL A 367 11.79 -15.85 15.58
C VAL A 367 11.70 -15.32 14.16
N GLY A 368 11.09 -16.05 13.23
CA GLY A 368 10.87 -15.59 11.86
C GLY A 368 9.59 -16.16 11.28
N LYS A 369 8.88 -15.36 10.48
CA LYS A 369 7.73 -15.83 9.70
C LYS A 369 7.59 -15.01 8.41
N SER A 370 7.24 -15.68 7.32
CA SER A 370 6.88 -15.03 6.06
C SER A 370 5.84 -15.83 5.29
N ALA A 371 5.12 -15.15 4.40
CA ALA A 371 4.12 -15.74 3.53
C ALA A 371 4.15 -15.06 2.17
N ILE A 372 4.04 -15.85 1.09
CA ILE A 372 4.02 -15.37 -0.30
C ILE A 372 2.92 -16.12 -1.05
N SER A 373 2.18 -15.41 -1.91
CA SER A 373 1.14 -16.01 -2.75
C SER A 373 1.13 -15.39 -4.14
N ASP A 374 1.38 -16.20 -5.17
CA ASP A 374 1.27 -15.77 -6.57
C ASP A 374 -0.17 -15.50 -6.99
N ASP A 375 -1.16 -16.10 -6.31
CA ASP A 375 -2.57 -15.81 -6.56
C ASP A 375 -2.93 -14.39 -6.13
N LEU A 376 -2.43 -13.93 -4.97
CA LEU A 376 -2.64 -12.56 -4.52
C LEU A 376 -1.88 -11.54 -5.38
N LYS A 377 -0.75 -11.93 -5.99
CA LYS A 377 -0.08 -11.07 -6.98
C LYS A 377 -0.96 -10.78 -8.19
N LYS A 378 -1.86 -11.69 -8.58
CA LYS A 378 -2.80 -11.45 -9.70
C LYS A 378 -3.86 -10.40 -9.39
N LEU A 379 -4.03 -10.01 -8.11
CA LEU A 379 -4.94 -8.94 -7.70
C LEU A 379 -4.23 -7.59 -7.81
N ASP A 380 -3.98 -7.19 -9.06
CA ASP A 380 -3.29 -5.95 -9.40
C ASP A 380 -4.24 -4.75 -9.48
N ARG A 381 -3.68 -3.59 -9.86
CA ARG A 381 -4.44 -2.36 -10.05
C ARG A 381 -5.57 -2.50 -11.06
N GLU A 382 -5.35 -3.17 -12.19
CA GLU A 382 -6.37 -3.31 -13.24
C GLU A 382 -7.54 -4.15 -12.76
N VAL A 383 -7.25 -5.23 -12.02
CA VAL A 383 -8.28 -6.06 -11.39
C VAL A 383 -9.03 -5.26 -10.34
N VAL A 384 -8.34 -4.55 -9.45
CA VAL A 384 -8.95 -3.71 -8.42
C VAL A 384 -9.79 -2.58 -9.03
N ASP A 385 -9.29 -1.91 -10.07
CA ASP A 385 -10.00 -0.83 -10.76
C ASP A 385 -11.17 -1.39 -11.59
N SER A 386 -11.05 -2.59 -12.17
CA SER A 386 -12.18 -3.30 -12.80
C SER A 386 -13.26 -3.66 -11.79
N VAL A 387 -12.88 -3.90 -10.52
CA VAL A 387 -13.82 -4.15 -9.43
C VAL A 387 -14.45 -2.87 -8.94
N ARG A 388 -13.71 -1.76 -8.84
CA ARG A 388 -14.28 -0.42 -8.58
C ARG A 388 -15.32 -0.06 -9.65
N PHE A 389 -14.99 -0.32 -10.91
CA PHE A 389 -15.87 -0.14 -12.06
C PHE A 389 -17.09 -1.06 -12.00
N ARG A 390 -16.92 -2.36 -11.73
CA ARG A 390 -18.03 -3.32 -11.63
C ARG A 390 -18.83 -3.25 -10.33
N PHE A 391 -18.32 -2.66 -9.26
CA PHE A 391 -19.07 -2.42 -8.02
C PHE A 391 -19.93 -1.17 -8.13
N ALA A 392 -19.41 -0.13 -8.80
CA ALA A 392 -20.24 0.94 -9.35
C ALA A 392 -21.30 0.35 -10.29
N GLU A 393 -20.93 -0.56 -11.19
CA GLU A 393 -21.87 -1.21 -12.11
C GLU A 393 -22.86 -2.16 -11.41
N LYS A 394 -22.47 -2.92 -10.39
CA LYS A 394 -23.38 -3.89 -9.72
C LYS A 394 -24.34 -3.25 -8.73
N ASN A 395 -23.93 -2.18 -8.04
CA ASN A 395 -24.82 -1.46 -7.12
C ASN A 395 -25.74 -0.49 -7.87
N LEU A 396 -25.38 -0.06 -9.09
CA LEU A 396 -26.25 0.74 -9.95
C LEU A 396 -27.14 -0.12 -10.87
N PHE A 397 -26.72 -1.33 -11.28
CA PHE A 397 -27.35 -2.06 -12.41
C PHE A 397 -27.82 -3.50 -12.15
N LYS A 398 -28.11 -3.92 -10.91
CA LYS A 398 -28.91 -5.15 -10.70
C LYS A 398 -30.11 -4.95 -9.78
N LYS A 399 -31.29 -4.87 -10.40
CA LYS A 399 -32.57 -5.27 -9.79
C LYS A 399 -32.44 -6.67 -9.18
N GLY A 400 -32.70 -6.79 -7.88
CA GLY A 400 -33.00 -8.06 -7.22
C GLY A 400 -32.05 -8.43 -6.08
N ASN A 401 -32.56 -8.29 -4.85
CA ASN A 401 -32.15 -8.96 -3.61
C ASN A 401 -30.76 -8.65 -3.03
N LEU A 402 -30.69 -7.60 -2.21
CA LEU A 402 -29.87 -7.58 -0.99
C LEU A 402 -30.69 -6.98 0.16
N ILE A 403 -31.64 -7.77 0.66
CA ILE A 403 -32.23 -7.56 2.00
C ILE A 403 -31.21 -8.09 3.01
N GLY A 404 -30.79 -7.21 3.93
CA GLY A 404 -30.12 -7.60 5.17
C GLY A 404 -28.59 -7.70 5.07
N LYS A 405 -27.91 -6.57 5.32
CA LYS A 405 -26.79 -6.49 6.26
C LYS A 405 -26.39 -5.03 6.48
N ASP A 406 -26.46 -4.63 7.75
CA ASP A 406 -26.21 -3.28 8.25
C ASP A 406 -24.81 -2.76 7.89
N ILE A 407 -24.76 -1.68 7.12
CA ILE A 407 -23.58 -0.82 7.00
C ILE A 407 -23.87 0.45 7.81
N LYS A 408 -23.22 0.59 8.96
CA LYS A 408 -23.37 1.74 9.87
C LYS A 408 -22.84 3.03 9.21
N MET A 409 -23.73 4.00 9.06
CA MET A 409 -23.48 5.33 8.50
C MET A 409 -23.00 6.31 9.58
N SER A 410 -21.80 6.10 10.12
CA SER A 410 -21.20 7.05 11.08
C SER A 410 -19.79 7.50 10.70
N GLN A 411 -19.39 7.37 9.43
CA GLN A 411 -18.07 7.80 8.94
C GLN A 411 -18.10 8.77 7.75
N LEU A 412 -19.25 9.36 7.41
CA LEU A 412 -19.34 10.33 6.29
C LEU A 412 -19.65 11.77 6.75
N SER A 413 -19.54 12.06 8.05
CA SER A 413 -19.85 13.37 8.61
C SER A 413 -18.78 13.82 9.61
N ALA A 414 -17.53 13.97 9.16
CA ALA A 414 -16.58 14.91 9.73
C ALA A 414 -15.44 15.06 8.72
N GLY A 415 -15.07 16.30 8.42
CA GLY A 415 -14.04 16.60 7.44
C GLY A 415 -12.73 15.89 7.78
N ASP A 416 -12.32 14.97 6.90
CA ASP A 416 -10.95 14.52 6.82
C ASP A 416 -10.68 14.19 5.35
N ALA A 417 -9.80 14.99 4.73
CA ALA A 417 -9.64 15.11 3.29
C ALA A 417 -8.87 13.93 2.65
N SER A 418 -9.22 12.68 2.97
CA SER A 418 -8.50 11.51 2.44
C SER A 418 -9.37 10.28 2.11
N GLN A 419 -10.67 10.46 1.96
CA GLN A 419 -11.55 9.43 1.41
C GLN A 419 -12.48 10.04 0.37
N THR A 420 -12.35 9.60 -0.89
CA THR A 420 -13.48 9.25 -1.76
C THR A 420 -12.99 8.74 -3.14
N LEU A 421 -13.70 7.76 -3.71
CA LEU A 421 -13.50 7.25 -5.08
C LEU A 421 -13.89 8.26 -6.18
N TYR A 422 -14.48 9.38 -5.79
CA TYR A 422 -14.82 10.57 -6.58
C TYR A 422 -14.56 11.78 -5.68
N GLU A 423 -13.91 12.85 -6.14
CA GLU A 423 -13.54 14.01 -5.32
C GLU A 423 -14.78 14.75 -4.77
N SER A 424 -15.96 14.57 -5.37
CA SER A 424 -17.25 15.03 -4.85
C SER A 424 -18.44 14.21 -5.39
N GLY A 425 -19.61 14.34 -4.77
CA GLY A 425 -20.87 13.80 -5.32
C GLY A 425 -21.26 14.40 -6.68
N GLU A 426 -20.66 15.53 -7.07
CA GLU A 426 -20.85 16.16 -8.39
C GLU A 426 -20.09 15.41 -9.49
N GLU A 427 -18.90 14.90 -9.20
CA GLU A 427 -18.12 14.09 -10.15
C GLU A 427 -18.85 12.77 -10.46
N LEU A 428 -19.37 12.11 -9.41
CA LEU A 428 -20.22 10.92 -9.55
C LEU A 428 -21.48 11.22 -10.37
N LEU A 429 -22.18 12.33 -10.10
CA LEU A 429 -23.36 12.72 -10.86
C LEU A 429 -23.04 13.02 -12.32
N LYS A 430 -21.91 13.67 -12.60
CA LYS A 430 -21.45 13.98 -13.96
C LYS A 430 -21.17 12.69 -14.75
N ASP A 431 -20.52 11.71 -14.14
CA ASP A 431 -20.29 10.40 -14.77
C ASP A 431 -21.61 9.63 -14.99
N VAL A 432 -22.55 9.70 -14.04
CA VAL A 432 -23.90 9.15 -14.18
C VAL A 432 -24.64 9.79 -15.37
N LEU A 433 -24.64 11.12 -15.48
CA LEU A 433 -25.33 11.84 -16.57
C LEU A 433 -24.68 11.61 -17.94
N THR A 434 -23.37 11.38 -18.00
CA THR A 434 -22.65 11.18 -19.27
C THR A 434 -22.68 9.73 -19.76
N ARG A 435 -22.58 8.74 -18.88
CA ARG A 435 -22.31 7.34 -19.27
C ARG A 435 -23.51 6.40 -19.23
N GLY A 436 -24.60 6.74 -18.53
CA GLY A 436 -25.75 5.84 -18.39
C GLY A 436 -27.03 6.31 -19.07
N ASN A 437 -27.92 5.34 -19.36
CA ASN A 437 -29.30 5.57 -19.81
C ASN A 437 -30.25 5.15 -18.68
N TYR A 438 -30.56 6.10 -17.79
CA TYR A 438 -31.35 5.88 -16.58
C TYR A 438 -32.71 6.55 -16.70
N ARG A 439 -33.75 5.97 -16.08
CA ARG A 439 -35.11 6.48 -16.16
C ARG A 439 -35.25 7.92 -15.67
N HIS A 440 -34.53 8.30 -14.61
CA HIS A 440 -34.60 9.66 -14.05
C HIS A 440 -33.45 10.55 -14.51
N LYS A 441 -32.73 10.20 -15.59
CA LYS A 441 -31.60 10.99 -16.11
C LYS A 441 -31.96 12.45 -16.37
N ILE A 442 -33.11 12.71 -16.97
CA ILE A 442 -33.59 14.07 -17.27
C ILE A 442 -33.91 14.84 -15.98
N HIS A 443 -34.46 14.14 -14.97
CA HIS A 443 -34.82 14.68 -13.66
C HIS A 443 -33.55 15.06 -12.87
N LEU A 444 -32.57 14.16 -12.82
CA LEU A 444 -31.27 14.39 -12.19
C LEU A 444 -30.49 15.53 -12.86
N ARG A 445 -30.55 15.64 -14.20
CA ARG A 445 -29.95 16.77 -14.91
C ARG A 445 -30.61 18.09 -14.49
N TYR A 446 -31.93 18.13 -14.46
CA TYR A 446 -32.68 19.32 -14.05
C TYR A 446 -32.36 19.73 -12.60
N LEU A 447 -32.37 18.78 -11.66
CA LEU A 447 -32.04 19.04 -10.26
C LEU A 447 -30.59 19.48 -10.06
N SER A 448 -29.67 18.97 -10.87
CA SER A 448 -28.26 19.39 -10.82
C SER A 448 -28.07 20.85 -11.21
N GLU A 449 -28.89 21.37 -12.13
CA GLU A 449 -28.87 22.78 -12.55
C GLU A 449 -29.45 23.71 -11.47
N LEU A 450 -30.42 23.23 -10.70
CA LEU A 450 -31.04 23.98 -9.59
C LEU A 450 -30.27 23.89 -8.26
N HIS A 451 -29.24 23.06 -8.19
CA HIS A 451 -28.57 22.73 -6.94
C HIS A 451 -27.70 23.88 -6.41
N LEU A 452 -27.90 24.24 -5.14
CA LEU A 452 -27.06 25.18 -4.42
C LEU A 452 -25.79 24.56 -3.86
N GLY A 453 -24.85 24.23 -4.75
CA GLY A 453 -23.54 23.65 -4.40
C GLY A 453 -22.67 24.52 -3.48
N SER A 454 -22.89 25.84 -3.44
CA SER A 454 -22.19 26.76 -2.54
C SER A 454 -22.57 26.60 -1.07
N ILE A 455 -23.73 25.98 -0.78
CA ILE A 455 -24.24 25.80 0.59
C ILE A 455 -24.17 24.33 1.00
N LEU A 456 -24.54 23.40 0.12
CA LEU A 456 -24.52 21.97 0.38
C LEU A 456 -23.93 21.26 -0.83
N LYS A 457 -22.90 20.45 -0.65
CA LYS A 457 -22.41 19.56 -1.72
C LYS A 457 -23.45 18.50 -2.06
N ILE A 458 -23.49 18.06 -3.31
CA ILE A 458 -24.33 16.92 -3.74
C ILE A 458 -24.00 15.70 -2.89
N ARG A 459 -25.04 15.08 -2.33
CA ARG A 459 -24.94 13.82 -1.59
C ARG A 459 -25.64 12.71 -2.34
N PHE A 460 -25.33 11.47 -1.98
CA PHE A 460 -26.03 10.31 -2.50
C PHE A 460 -26.25 9.26 -1.40
N VAL A 461 -27.30 8.47 -1.56
CA VAL A 461 -27.68 7.33 -0.73
C VAL A 461 -27.49 6.08 -1.56
N LEU A 462 -27.02 4.97 -0.96
CA LEU A 462 -26.71 3.73 -1.67
C LEU A 462 -27.87 2.72 -1.71
N SER A 463 -28.87 2.88 -0.84
CA SER A 463 -30.02 1.97 -0.75
C SER A 463 -31.25 2.70 -0.19
N PRO A 464 -32.23 3.07 -1.04
CA PRO A 464 -32.18 3.02 -2.52
C PRO A 464 -31.10 3.98 -3.07
N PHE A 465 -30.61 3.71 -4.28
CA PHE A 465 -29.61 4.60 -4.89
C PHE A 465 -30.25 5.93 -5.33
N ALA A 466 -29.91 7.01 -4.64
CA ALA A 466 -30.54 8.32 -4.82
C ALA A 466 -29.54 9.46 -4.66
N PHE A 467 -29.78 10.58 -5.34
CA PHE A 467 -29.07 11.83 -5.14
C PHE A 467 -29.91 12.79 -4.30
N VAL A 468 -29.23 13.58 -3.48
CA VAL A 468 -29.85 14.59 -2.62
C VAL A 468 -29.34 15.96 -3.01
N PHE A 469 -30.28 16.83 -3.36
CA PHE A 469 -30.05 18.19 -3.84
C PHE A 469 -30.62 19.19 -2.85
N LEU A 470 -29.89 20.28 -2.62
CA LEU A 470 -30.42 21.48 -1.99
C LEU A 470 -30.88 22.48 -3.06
N ILE A 471 -32.12 22.94 -2.95
CA ILE A 471 -32.72 23.97 -3.81
C ILE A 471 -33.21 25.12 -2.93
N ALA A 472 -33.05 26.37 -3.36
CA ALA A 472 -33.66 27.51 -2.68
C ALA A 472 -34.95 27.97 -3.37
N GLY A 473 -36.02 28.07 -2.59
CA GLY A 473 -37.28 28.68 -2.97
C GLY A 473 -37.49 30.05 -2.33
N ASN A 474 -38.73 30.53 -2.39
CA ASN A 474 -39.14 31.76 -1.70
C ASN A 474 -39.36 31.49 -0.21
N GLY A 475 -38.45 32.01 0.62
CA GLY A 475 -38.53 31.89 2.08
C GLY A 475 -38.15 30.50 2.63
N HIS A 476 -37.91 29.49 1.78
CA HIS A 476 -37.57 28.13 2.20
C HIS A 476 -36.35 27.54 1.46
N TYR A 477 -35.66 26.63 2.15
CA TYR A 477 -34.75 25.65 1.56
C TYR A 477 -35.48 24.33 1.37
N HIS A 478 -35.23 23.69 0.23
CA HIS A 478 -35.83 22.41 -0.13
C HIS A 478 -34.72 21.38 -0.32
N ILE A 479 -34.79 20.29 0.45
CA ILE A 479 -33.96 19.11 0.20
C ILE A 479 -34.76 18.17 -0.68
N VAL A 480 -34.25 17.90 -1.87
CA VAL A 480 -34.90 17.04 -2.87
C VAL A 480 -34.10 15.75 -3.01
N MET A 481 -34.72 14.60 -2.74
CA MET A 481 -34.16 13.29 -3.01
C MET A 481 -34.79 12.71 -4.27
N GLU A 482 -33.94 12.39 -5.25
CA GLU A 482 -34.33 11.74 -6.50
C GLU A 482 -33.50 10.48 -6.73
N THR A 483 -34.17 9.41 -7.14
CA THR A 483 -33.56 8.12 -7.43
C THR A 483 -33.05 8.06 -8.87
N LEU A 484 -32.21 7.08 -9.15
CA LEU A 484 -31.66 6.87 -10.48
C LEU A 484 -32.67 6.21 -11.44
N ASP A 485 -33.33 5.14 -10.98
CA ASP A 485 -34.02 4.18 -11.86
C ASP A 485 -35.16 3.38 -11.18
N THR A 486 -35.74 3.90 -10.09
CA THR A 486 -36.82 3.22 -9.35
C THR A 486 -38.19 3.80 -9.70
N ASP A 487 -39.29 3.08 -9.42
CA ASP A 487 -40.66 3.62 -9.45
C ASP A 487 -40.97 4.52 -8.23
N GLU A 488 -39.94 5.08 -7.60
CA GLU A 488 -40.11 5.91 -6.41
C GLU A 488 -40.50 7.33 -6.77
N ALA A 489 -41.19 7.97 -5.83
CA ALA A 489 -41.54 9.37 -5.94
C ALA A 489 -40.30 10.22 -5.63
N THR A 490 -40.24 11.43 -6.17
CA THR A 490 -39.30 12.44 -5.68
C THR A 490 -39.77 12.91 -4.32
N TYR A 491 -38.85 13.02 -3.38
CA TYR A 491 -39.15 13.41 -2.01
C TYR A 491 -38.58 14.76 -1.69
N ILE A 492 -39.38 15.61 -1.05
CA ILE A 492 -39.04 17.02 -0.82
C ILE A 492 -39.27 17.32 0.66
N TRP A 493 -38.22 17.76 1.35
CA TRP A 493 -38.32 18.30 2.70
C TRP A 493 -38.15 19.81 2.67
N HIS A 494 -38.96 20.50 3.45
CA HIS A 494 -39.00 21.96 3.48
C HIS A 494 -38.49 22.49 4.83
N ALA A 495 -37.60 23.47 4.78
CA ALA A 495 -37.17 24.23 5.96
C ALA A 495 -37.20 25.73 5.68
N PRO A 496 -37.38 26.58 6.69
CA PRO A 496 -37.15 28.01 6.56
C PRO A 496 -35.75 28.30 6.01
N LYS A 497 -35.60 29.40 5.26
CA LYS A 497 -34.35 29.79 4.62
C LYS A 497 -33.30 30.35 5.59
N GLU A 498 -33.00 29.59 6.64
CA GLU A 498 -32.03 29.88 7.69
C GLU A 498 -31.01 28.74 7.83
N ILE A 499 -29.72 29.07 8.00
CA ILE A 499 -28.63 28.08 8.05
C ILE A 499 -28.70 27.22 9.32
N SER A 500 -29.17 27.78 10.44
CA SER A 500 -29.42 27.07 11.69
C SER A 500 -30.48 25.97 11.51
N GLU A 501 -31.62 26.34 10.91
CA GLU A 501 -32.72 25.43 10.63
C GLU A 501 -32.35 24.37 9.57
N LEU A 502 -31.51 24.72 8.60
CA LEU A 502 -30.97 23.76 7.63
C LEU A 502 -30.19 22.63 8.30
N LYS A 503 -29.37 22.92 9.32
CA LYS A 503 -28.63 21.89 10.08
C LYS A 503 -29.55 20.98 10.87
N ASN A 504 -30.57 21.54 11.52
CA ASN A 504 -31.58 20.78 12.25
C ASN A 504 -32.38 19.87 11.32
N MET A 505 -32.74 20.39 10.14
CA MET A 505 -33.42 19.63 9.10
C MET A 505 -32.56 18.48 8.59
N LEU A 506 -31.27 18.69 8.29
CA LEU A 506 -30.37 17.62 7.85
C LEU A 506 -30.30 16.46 8.85
N ASN A 507 -30.25 16.77 10.16
CA ASN A 507 -30.28 15.75 11.21
C ASN A 507 -31.63 15.00 11.27
N SER A 508 -32.75 15.67 10.99
CA SER A 508 -34.08 15.03 10.92
C SER A 508 -34.20 14.16 9.67
N ILE A 509 -33.73 14.65 8.53
CA ILE A 509 -33.71 13.94 7.26
C ILE A 509 -32.84 12.67 7.36
N ASP A 510 -31.70 12.72 8.06
CA ASP A 510 -30.89 11.54 8.32
C ASP A 510 -31.67 10.48 9.12
N LYS A 511 -32.54 10.87 10.06
CA LYS A 511 -33.44 9.94 10.76
C LYS A 511 -34.50 9.37 9.83
N ASP A 512 -35.08 10.19 8.96
CA ASP A 512 -36.06 9.76 7.95
C ASP A 512 -35.43 8.78 6.95
N PHE A 513 -34.22 9.05 6.48
CA PHE A 513 -33.44 8.14 5.62
C PHE A 513 -33.13 6.82 6.33
N ASN A 514 -32.75 6.86 7.61
CA ASN A 514 -32.54 5.65 8.40
C ASN A 514 -33.84 4.85 8.57
N LYS A 515 -34.98 5.52 8.74
CA LYS A 515 -36.30 4.88 8.83
C LYS A 515 -36.71 4.23 7.51
N ILE A 516 -36.57 4.94 6.39
CA ILE A 516 -36.82 4.42 5.04
C ILE A 516 -35.94 3.18 4.78
N ARG A 517 -34.66 3.21 5.19
CA ARG A 517 -33.71 2.11 5.01
C ARG A 517 -34.04 0.88 5.88
N ASN A 518 -34.37 1.08 7.15
CA ASN A 518 -34.49 -0.02 8.12
C ASN A 518 -35.89 -0.64 8.15
N GLU A 519 -36.93 0.20 8.03
CA GLU A 519 -38.33 -0.21 8.18
C GLU A 519 -39.05 -0.28 6.83
N GLY A 520 -38.45 0.28 5.77
CA GLY A 520 -39.01 0.32 4.44
C GLY A 520 -39.97 1.50 4.21
N ARG A 521 -40.09 1.87 2.94
CA ARG A 521 -40.87 3.03 2.46
C ARG A 521 -42.32 3.03 2.93
N SER A 522 -43.00 1.88 2.93
CA SER A 522 -44.42 1.79 3.28
C SER A 522 -44.72 2.21 4.72
N LEU A 523 -43.79 1.93 5.64
CA LEU A 523 -43.88 2.31 7.05
C LEU A 523 -43.52 3.79 7.26
N PHE A 524 -42.53 4.30 6.53
CA PHE A 524 -42.23 5.74 6.55
C PHE A 524 -43.44 6.58 6.09
N LEU A 525 -44.10 6.18 5.00
CA LEU A 525 -45.28 6.87 4.46
C LEU A 525 -46.52 6.86 5.37
N GLN A 526 -46.53 6.05 6.44
CA GLN A 526 -47.58 6.09 7.48
C GLN A 526 -47.30 7.15 8.56
N SER A 527 -46.11 7.74 8.56
CA SER A 527 -45.62 8.68 9.57
C SER A 527 -44.85 9.83 8.92
N VAL A 528 -45.51 10.49 7.96
CA VAL A 528 -44.91 11.54 7.13
C VAL A 528 -44.55 12.78 7.99
N PRO A 529 -43.38 13.39 7.81
CA PRO A 529 -43.03 14.64 8.48
C PRO A 529 -43.98 15.79 8.11
N VAL A 530 -44.12 16.78 9.00
CA VAL A 530 -45.05 17.93 8.80
C VAL A 530 -44.68 18.78 7.58
N ASN A 531 -43.40 18.89 7.26
CA ASN A 531 -42.87 19.71 6.16
C ASN A 531 -42.31 18.85 5.04
N PHE A 532 -43.14 17.96 4.49
CA PHE A 532 -42.72 16.98 3.49
C PHE A 532 -43.73 16.82 2.36
N ASN A 533 -43.23 16.80 1.14
CA ASN A 533 -44.00 16.59 -0.08
C ASN A 533 -43.39 15.47 -0.93
N ARG A 534 -44.22 14.88 -1.80
CA ARG A 534 -43.78 13.90 -2.78
C ARG A 534 -44.33 14.23 -4.16
N VAL A 535 -43.52 14.04 -5.19
CA VAL A 535 -43.94 14.16 -6.59
C VAL A 535 -43.92 12.77 -7.20
N LEU A 536 -45.08 12.34 -7.71
CA LEU A 536 -45.19 11.05 -8.41
C LEU A 536 -44.79 11.24 -9.87
N HIS A 537 -43.99 10.33 -10.38
CA HIS A 537 -43.62 10.29 -11.79
C HIS A 537 -44.72 9.63 -12.63
N ASP A 538 -45.02 10.23 -13.78
CA ASP A 538 -45.85 9.63 -14.82
C ASP A 538 -44.95 9.01 -15.88
N TYR A 539 -45.13 7.71 -16.13
CA TYR A 539 -44.31 6.93 -17.05
C TYR A 539 -45.05 6.56 -18.35
N SER A 540 -46.26 7.08 -18.55
CA SER A 540 -47.07 6.80 -19.75
C SER A 540 -46.43 7.38 -21.03
N ASP A 541 -45.79 8.53 -20.93
CA ASP A 541 -45.01 9.18 -21.98
C ASP A 541 -43.83 9.93 -21.33
N GLU A 542 -42.61 9.68 -21.79
CA GLU A 542 -41.39 10.18 -21.15
C GLU A 542 -41.27 11.71 -21.17
N ARG A 543 -41.71 12.37 -22.26
CA ARG A 543 -41.66 13.83 -22.38
C ARG A 543 -42.76 14.48 -21.54
N LYS A 544 -43.98 13.96 -21.66
CA LYS A 544 -45.13 14.46 -20.90
C LYS A 544 -44.95 14.23 -19.41
N GLY A 545 -44.41 13.07 -19.03
CA GLY A 545 -44.15 12.67 -17.66
C GLY A 545 -43.13 13.57 -16.97
N PHE A 546 -42.02 13.89 -17.65
CA PHE A 546 -41.06 14.86 -17.12
C PHE A 546 -41.66 16.27 -16.97
N VAL A 547 -42.48 16.72 -17.93
CA VAL A 547 -43.13 18.05 -17.83
C VAL A 547 -44.08 18.11 -16.64
N ILE A 548 -44.95 17.11 -16.47
CA ILE A 548 -45.87 17.01 -15.33
C ILE A 548 -45.08 16.95 -14.00
N TRP A 549 -44.03 16.14 -13.97
CA TRP A 549 -43.16 16.05 -12.80
C TRP A 549 -42.51 17.40 -12.46
N LYS A 550 -41.97 18.09 -13.47
CA LYS A 550 -41.32 19.39 -13.32
C LYS A 550 -42.30 20.44 -12.80
N ASP A 551 -43.50 20.52 -13.38
CA ASP A 551 -44.53 21.47 -12.95
C ASP A 551 -44.94 21.22 -11.49
N ASN A 552 -45.10 19.95 -11.10
CA ASN A 552 -45.41 19.59 -9.71
C ASN A 552 -44.25 19.89 -8.74
N LEU A 553 -43.00 19.66 -9.17
CA LEU A 553 -41.83 20.02 -8.37
C LEU A 553 -41.79 21.54 -8.15
N GLU A 554 -41.95 22.32 -9.22
CA GLU A 554 -41.95 23.80 -9.19
C GLU A 554 -43.02 24.37 -8.27
N GLN A 555 -44.22 23.77 -8.22
CA GLN A 555 -45.26 24.16 -7.26
C GLN A 555 -44.85 24.01 -5.80
N PHE A 556 -43.94 23.09 -5.48
CA PHE A 556 -43.48 22.86 -4.11
C PHE A 556 -42.22 23.68 -3.75
N ILE A 557 -41.42 24.10 -4.74
CA ILE A 557 -40.16 24.81 -4.52
C ILE A 557 -40.21 26.31 -4.83
N THR A 558 -41.31 26.81 -5.40
CA THR A 558 -41.55 28.25 -5.67
C THR A 558 -42.34 28.89 -4.54
#